data_AF-A0A2E0Z5K4-F1
#
_entry.id   AF-A0A2E0Z5K4-F1
#
_cell.length_a   1.000
_cell.length_b   1.000
_cell.length_c   1.000
_cell.angle_alpha   90.00
_cell.angle_beta   90.00
_cell.angle_gamma   90.00
#
_symmetry.space_group_name_H-M   'P 1'
#
loop_
_entity.id
_entity.type
_entity.pdbx_description
1 polymer ?
#
loop_
_entity_poly.entity_id
_entity_poly.type
_entity_poly.pdbx_seq_one_letter_code
_entity_poly.pdbx_strand_id
1 'polypeptide(L)'
;MAIFKAINLGLRFVLELCMLAALGYWGFQLDRSLLLRIVAGVGAPLLAATVWGFWVAPKAVNQLADPARFGVELVLFALGAGALWLAERPSLGAALLIIYLINRGVLGLLG
;
A
#
# COMPACT_ATOMS: atom_id res chain seq x y z
N MET A 1 -7.90 -5.15 24.76
CA MET A 1 -6.76 -4.99 23.83
C MET A 1 -6.91 -5.79 22.54
N ALA A 2 -7.10 -7.12 22.62
CA ALA A 2 -7.04 -8.00 21.43
C ALA A 2 -8.03 -7.65 20.31
N ILE A 3 -9.28 -7.29 20.63
CA ILE A 3 -10.28 -6.98 19.60
C ILE A 3 -9.95 -5.70 18.82
N PHE A 4 -9.47 -4.66 19.49
CA PHE A 4 -9.02 -3.42 18.84
C PHE A 4 -7.84 -3.67 17.92
N LYS A 5 -6.88 -4.51 18.35
CA LYS A 5 -5.75 -4.92 17.52
C LYS A 5 -6.21 -5.69 16.28
N ALA A 6 -7.16 -6.62 16.43
CA ALA A 6 -7.71 -7.38 15.31
C ALA A 6 -8.42 -6.49 14.28
N ILE A 7 -9.25 -5.55 14.74
CA ILE A 7 -9.91 -4.57 13.87
C ILE A 7 -8.87 -3.73 13.12
N ASN A 8 -7.84 -3.27 13.81
CA ASN A 8 -6.81 -2.44 13.20
C ASN A 8 -5.95 -3.22 12.18
N LEU A 9 -5.72 -4.51 12.41
CA LEU A 9 -5.10 -5.41 11.42
C LEU A 9 -6.02 -5.66 10.21
N GLY A 10 -7.33 -5.79 10.43
CA GLY A 10 -8.32 -5.86 9.36
C GLY A 10 -8.31 -4.60 8.49
N LEU A 11 -8.31 -3.42 9.13
CA LEU A 11 -8.17 -2.14 8.44
C LEU A 11 -6.84 -2.08 7.66
N ARG A 12 -5.75 -2.55 8.26
CA ARG A 12 -4.44 -2.59 7.60
C ARG A 12 -4.47 -3.41 6.32
N PHE A 13 -5.12 -4.57 6.34
CA PHE A 13 -5.28 -5.41 5.17
C PHE A 13 -6.12 -4.72 4.08
N VAL A 14 -7.23 -4.05 4.46
CA VAL A 14 -8.02 -3.27 3.49
C VAL A 14 -7.18 -2.16 2.85
N LEU A 15 -6.39 -1.44 3.63
CA LEU A 15 -5.49 -0.41 3.12
C LEU A 15 -4.44 -0.96 2.15
N GLU A 16 -3.88 -2.14 2.43
CA GLU A 16 -2.97 -2.84 1.53
C GLU A 16 -3.65 -3.12 0.18
N LEU A 17 -4.88 -3.65 0.20
CA LEU A 17 -5.66 -3.87 -1.03
C LEU A 17 -5.95 -2.56 -1.77
N CYS A 18 -6.28 -1.48 -1.06
CA CYS A 18 -6.49 -0.17 -1.66
C CYS A 18 -5.22 0.38 -2.32
N MET A 19 -4.05 0.18 -1.71
CA MET A 19 -2.76 0.58 -2.26
C MET A 19 -2.42 -0.20 -3.54
N LEU A 20 -2.67 -1.51 -3.57
CA LEU A 20 -2.51 -2.32 -4.79
C LEU A 20 -3.51 -1.90 -5.89
N ALA A 21 -4.77 -1.69 -5.52
CA ALA A 21 -5.81 -1.24 -6.46
C ALA A 21 -5.51 0.15 -7.03
N ALA A 22 -4.98 1.07 -6.22
CA ALA A 22 -4.54 2.39 -6.64
C ALA A 22 -3.45 2.34 -7.72
N LEU A 23 -2.42 1.52 -7.49
CA LEU A 23 -1.34 1.31 -8.46
C LEU A 23 -1.85 0.72 -9.78
N GLY A 24 -2.73 -0.29 -9.68
CA GLY A 24 -3.33 -0.91 -10.86
C GLY A 24 -4.23 0.05 -11.64
N TYR A 25 -5.10 0.78 -10.95
CA TYR A 25 -5.99 1.78 -11.53
C TYR A 25 -5.20 2.83 -12.32
N TRP A 26 -4.19 3.42 -11.68
CA TRP A 26 -3.31 4.38 -12.34
C TRP A 26 -2.65 3.81 -13.60
N GLY A 27 -2.11 2.60 -13.54
CA GLY A 27 -1.45 1.97 -14.68
C GLY A 27 -2.38 1.74 -15.88
N PHE A 28 -3.67 1.43 -15.63
CA PHE A 28 -4.67 1.32 -16.69
C PHE A 28 -5.21 2.67 -17.20
N GLN A 29 -5.02 3.75 -16.44
CA GLN A 29 -5.40 5.11 -16.82
C GLN A 29 -4.36 5.84 -17.68
N LEU A 30 -3.16 5.27 -17.86
CA LEU A 30 -2.12 5.86 -18.72
C LEU A 30 -2.61 6.01 -20.17
N ASP A 31 -2.43 7.21 -20.74
CA ASP A 31 -2.67 7.49 -22.17
C ASP A 31 -1.50 7.00 -23.03
N ARG A 32 -1.37 5.67 -23.11
CA ARG A 32 -0.29 4.94 -23.78
C ARG A 32 -0.83 3.70 -24.49
N SER A 33 0.03 3.00 -25.22
CA SER A 33 -0.33 1.75 -25.89
C SER A 33 -0.90 0.71 -24.91
N LEU A 34 -1.76 -0.17 -25.40
CA LEU A 34 -2.39 -1.22 -24.60
C LEU A 34 -1.37 -2.05 -23.82
N LEU A 35 -0.24 -2.39 -24.47
CA LEU A 35 0.84 -3.13 -23.83
C LEU A 35 1.39 -2.39 -22.60
N LEU A 36 1.68 -1.09 -22.72
CA LEU A 36 2.18 -0.29 -21.60
C LEU A 36 1.17 -0.17 -20.46
N ARG A 37 -0.13 -0.07 -20.79
CA ARG A 37 -1.20 -0.04 -19.79
C ARG A 37 -1.30 -1.35 -19.01
N ILE A 38 -1.19 -2.49 -19.69
CA ILE A 38 -1.16 -3.82 -19.04
C ILE A 38 0.10 -3.96 -18.17
N VAL A 39 1.27 -3.61 -18.71
CA VAL A 39 2.53 -3.69 -17.98
C VAL A 39 2.52 -2.80 -16.74
N ALA A 40 2.03 -1.57 -16.83
CA ALA A 40 1.92 -0.68 -15.67
C ALA A 40 0.82 -1.13 -14.71
N GLY A 41 -0.39 -1.40 -15.20
CA GLY A 41 -1.57 -1.73 -14.41
C GLY A 41 -1.50 -3.08 -13.70
N VAL A 42 -0.70 -4.02 -14.21
CA VAL A 42 -0.45 -5.32 -13.57
C VAL A 42 0.94 -5.35 -12.92
N GLY A 43 1.96 -4.84 -13.60
CA GLY A 43 3.33 -4.87 -13.10
C GLY A 43 3.52 -4.02 -11.85
N ALA A 44 2.95 -2.82 -11.77
CA ALA A 44 3.08 -1.99 -10.57
C ALA A 44 2.50 -2.66 -9.31
N PRO A 45 1.25 -3.16 -9.28
CA PRO A 45 0.73 -3.88 -8.11
C PRO A 45 1.47 -5.19 -7.83
N LEU A 46 1.92 -5.94 -8.86
CA LEU A 46 2.72 -7.14 -8.63
C LEU A 46 4.08 -6.83 -7.99
N LEU A 47 4.76 -5.77 -8.43
CA LEU A 47 6.01 -5.32 -7.81
C LEU A 47 5.78 -4.87 -6.37
N ALA A 48 4.72 -4.12 -6.09
CA ALA A 48 4.39 -3.73 -4.73
C ALA A 48 4.07 -4.95 -3.84
N ALA A 49 3.28 -5.91 -4.34
CA ALA A 49 2.92 -7.12 -3.61
C ALA A 49 4.13 -8.03 -3.33
N THR A 50 5.08 -8.14 -4.28
CA THR A 50 6.31 -8.91 -4.09
C THR A 50 7.23 -8.27 -3.06
N VAL A 51 7.46 -6.96 -3.14
CA VAL A 51 8.22 -6.19 -2.14
C VAL A 51 7.59 -6.34 -0.75
N TRP A 52 6.27 -6.21 -0.66
CA TRP A 52 5.53 -6.37 0.58
C TRP A 52 5.66 -7.80 1.14
N GLY A 53 5.45 -8.81 0.29
CA GLY A 53 5.55 -10.22 0.64
C GLY A 53 6.95 -10.63 1.12
N PHE A 54 8.01 -10.02 0.58
CA PHE A 54 9.40 -10.34 0.94
C PHE A 54 9.85 -9.71 2.26
N TRP A 55 9.42 -8.48 2.56
CA TRP A 55 10.00 -7.68 3.64
C TRP A 55 9.01 -7.22 4.72
N VAL A 56 7.73 -7.10 4.40
CA VAL A 56 6.72 -6.45 5.26
C VAL A 56 5.72 -7.43 5.87
N ALA A 57 5.33 -8.46 5.11
CA ALA A 57 4.31 -9.42 5.49
C ALA A 57 4.64 -10.15 6.81
N PRO A 58 3.63 -10.58 7.59
CA PRO A 58 3.86 -11.32 8.84
C PRO A 58 4.61 -12.65 8.66
N LYS A 59 4.57 -13.22 7.45
CA LYS A 59 5.28 -14.44 7.05
C LYS A 59 6.33 -14.14 5.98
N ALA A 60 6.86 -12.93 5.96
CA ALA A 60 7.87 -12.51 5.00
C ALA A 60 9.14 -13.36 5.14
N VAL A 61 9.74 -13.72 3.99
CA VAL A 61 10.98 -14.52 3.94
C VAL A 61 12.10 -13.79 4.67
N ASN A 62 12.22 -12.48 4.44
CA ASN A 62 13.20 -11.60 5.06
C ASN A 62 12.48 -10.47 5.79
N GLN A 63 11.64 -10.81 6.77
CA GLN A 63 10.90 -9.81 7.52
C GLN A 63 11.84 -8.75 8.11
N LEU A 64 11.66 -7.49 7.70
CA LEU A 64 12.45 -6.38 8.21
C LEU A 64 12.03 -6.04 9.63
N ALA A 65 13.00 -5.67 10.46
CA ALA A 65 12.73 -5.03 11.74
C ALA A 65 12.31 -3.56 11.52
N ASP A 66 11.55 -3.02 12.46
CA ASP A 66 11.38 -1.57 12.53
C ASP A 66 12.72 -0.92 12.93
N PRO A 67 13.10 0.23 12.33
CA PRO A 67 12.28 1.13 11.51
C PRO A 67 12.30 0.85 9.99
N ALA A 68 13.15 -0.07 9.51
CA ALA A 68 13.29 -0.33 8.07
C ALA A 68 11.98 -0.82 7.43
N ARG A 69 11.25 -1.69 8.15
CA ARG A 69 9.92 -2.17 7.73
C ARG A 69 8.94 -1.01 7.51
N PHE A 70 8.83 -0.09 8.47
CA PHE A 70 8.01 1.11 8.32
C PHE A 70 8.43 1.97 7.11
N GLY A 71 9.73 2.08 6.83
CA GLY A 71 10.22 2.78 5.65
C GLY A 71 9.68 2.19 4.34
N VAL A 72 9.73 0.86 4.19
CA VAL A 72 9.18 0.16 3.01
C VAL A 72 7.66 0.34 2.92
N GLU A 73 6.96 0.18 4.05
CA GLU A 73 5.51 0.40 4.10
C GLU A 73 5.14 1.82 3.65
N LEU A 74 5.82 2.83 4.18
CA LEU A 74 5.58 4.23 3.84
C LEU A 74 5.83 4.52 2.36
N VAL A 75 6.91 3.98 1.79
CA VAL A 75 7.20 4.11 0.35
C VAL A 75 6.08 3.49 -0.49
N LEU A 76 5.63 2.28 -0.17
CA LEU A 76 4.57 1.61 -0.93
C LEU A 76 3.23 2.36 -0.86
N PHE A 77 2.85 2.84 0.33
CA PHE A 77 1.65 3.67 0.48
C PHE A 77 1.78 5.04 -0.19
N ALA A 78 2.96 5.67 -0.16
CA ALA A 78 3.21 6.91 -0.88
C ALA A 78 3.14 6.71 -2.40
N LEU A 79 3.63 5.58 -2.92
CA LEU A 79 3.49 5.21 -4.33
C LEU A 79 2.01 5.01 -4.71
N GLY A 80 1.22 4.31 -3.88
CA GLY A 80 -0.22 4.16 -4.10
C GLY A 80 -0.96 5.51 -4.07
N ALA A 81 -0.64 6.39 -3.12
CA ALA A 81 -1.19 7.73 -3.05
C ALA A 81 -0.79 8.59 -4.26
N GLY A 82 0.47 8.52 -4.68
CA GLY A 82 1.00 9.20 -5.86
C GLY A 82 0.33 8.71 -7.16
N ALA A 83 0.10 7.40 -7.29
CA ALA A 83 -0.67 6.82 -8.37
C ALA A 83 -2.10 7.40 -8.44
N LEU A 84 -2.81 7.49 -7.32
CA LEU A 84 -4.14 8.13 -7.27
C LEU A 84 -4.08 9.61 -7.62
N TRP A 85 -3.02 10.32 -7.20
CA TRP A 85 -2.86 11.72 -7.54
C TRP A 85 -2.65 11.93 -9.05
N LEU A 86 -1.80 11.12 -9.66
CA LEU A 86 -1.58 11.10 -11.11
C LEU A 86 -2.81 10.64 -11.89
N ALA A 87 -3.72 9.88 -11.27
CA ALA A 87 -5.00 9.49 -11.82
C ALA A 87 -6.14 10.48 -11.50
N GLU A 88 -5.80 11.73 -11.14
CA GLU A 88 -6.74 12.83 -10.87
C GLU A 88 -7.70 12.59 -9.68
N ARG A 89 -7.30 11.71 -8.73
CA ARG A 89 -8.03 11.42 -7.48
C ARG A 89 -7.21 11.81 -6.24
N PRO A 90 -6.78 13.08 -6.07
CA PRO A 90 -5.93 13.51 -4.95
C PRO A 90 -6.56 13.25 -3.57
N SER A 91 -7.88 13.41 -3.44
CA SER A 91 -8.59 13.21 -2.18
C SER A 91 -8.50 11.76 -1.69
N LEU A 92 -8.61 10.78 -2.61
CA LEU A 92 -8.45 9.36 -2.29
C LEU A 92 -6.99 9.03 -1.93
N GLY A 93 -6.02 9.62 -2.65
CA GLY A 93 -4.60 9.45 -2.35
C GLY A 93 -4.24 9.98 -0.96
N ALA A 94 -4.71 11.18 -0.61
CA ALA A 94 -4.52 11.75 0.72
C ALA A 94 -5.20 10.92 1.81
N ALA A 95 -6.43 10.47 1.57
CA ALA A 95 -7.15 9.61 2.51
C ALA A 95 -6.40 8.30 2.77
N LEU A 96 -5.93 7.62 1.72
CA LEU A 96 -5.15 6.38 1.84
C LEU A 96 -3.92 6.57 2.73
N LEU A 97 -3.14 7.62 2.48
CA LEU A 97 -1.92 7.90 3.22
C LEU A 97 -2.21 8.27 4.69
N ILE A 98 -3.18 9.14 4.94
CA ILE A 98 -3.55 9.59 6.28
C ILE A 98 -4.09 8.43 7.11
N ILE A 99 -5.01 7.64 6.56
CA ILE A 99 -5.59 6.49 7.26
C ILE A 99 -4.50 5.45 7.55
N TYR A 100 -3.55 5.24 6.63
CA TYR A 100 -2.39 4.39 6.87
C TYR A 100 -1.52 4.88 8.05
N LEU A 101 -1.19 6.19 8.10
CA LEU A 101 -0.38 6.74 9.18
C LEU A 101 -1.07 6.60 10.54
N ILE A 102 -2.38 6.86 10.60
CA ILE A 102 -3.18 6.66 11.81
C ILE A 102 -3.19 5.18 12.20
N ASN A 103 -3.50 4.29 11.26
CA ASN A 103 -3.51 2.84 11.48
C ASN A 103 -2.16 2.34 12.04
N ARG A 104 -1.05 2.80 11.45
CA ARG A 104 0.31 2.46 11.89
C ARG A 104 0.62 2.99 13.28
N GLY A 105 0.27 4.25 13.56
CA GLY A 105 0.43 4.84 14.89
C GLY A 105 -0.34 4.06 15.96
N VAL A 106 -1.60 3.70 15.67
CA VAL A 106 -2.43 2.89 16.56
C VAL A 106 -1.84 1.48 16.75
N LEU A 107 -1.31 0.83 15.70
CA LEU A 107 -0.62 -0.46 15.86
C LEU A 107 0.59 -0.35 16.79
N GLY A 108 1.40 0.72 16.65
CA GLY A 108 2.55 0.95 17.52
C GLY A 108 2.19 1.17 18.99
N LEU A 109 1.02 1.77 19.26
CA LEU A 109 0.50 1.95 20.62
C LEU A 109 -0.11 0.68 21.22
N LEU A 110 -0.64 -0.22 20.38
CA LEU A 110 -1.31 -1.45 20.82
C LEU A 110 -0.35 -2.62 21.08
N GLY A 111 0.93 -2.50 20.69
CA GLY A 111 1.97 -3.53 20.85
C GLY A 111 1.89 -4.62 19.80
#